data_AF-A0A1H9IC79-F1
#
_entry.id   AF-A0A1H9IC79-F1
#
_cell.length_a   1.000
_cell.length_b   1.000
_cell.length_c   1.000
_cell.angle_alpha   90.00
_cell.angle_beta   90.00
_cell.angle_gamma   90.00
#
_symmetry.space_group_name_H-M   'P 1'
#
loop_
_entity.id
_entity.type
_entity.pdbx_description
1 polymer ?
#
loop_
_entity_poly.entity_id
_entity_poly.type
_entity_poly.pdbx_seq_one_letter_code
_entity_poly.pdbx_strand_id
1 'polypeptide(L)'
;MGFGVTTFGSMGRFLVALALVLGFAVVSAPVAQAAPGTRWEIVPCAAGTKALWLPRVSEAGTDLSCTTEEARSAAVKAARDSGSLTRVLNVGIAYSQQFADKSITPESTCVLGARGAVGEAIGTCVASS
;
A
#
# COMPACT_ATOMS: atom_id res chain seq x y z
N MET A 1 9.95 7.48 61.32
CA MET A 1 10.80 7.54 60.12
C MET A 1 10.09 6.75 59.02
N GLY A 2 9.92 7.36 57.84
CA GLY A 2 9.06 6.88 56.75
C GLY A 2 9.67 5.80 55.85
N PHE A 3 9.19 5.79 54.60
CA PHE A 3 9.46 4.89 53.45
C PHE A 3 8.58 3.61 53.43
N GLY A 4 7.74 3.32 52.44
CA GLY A 4 7.38 4.00 51.20
C GLY A 4 6.17 3.27 50.57
N VAL A 5 5.19 4.03 50.09
CA VAL A 5 4.08 3.50 49.28
C VAL A 5 4.61 3.26 47.88
N THR A 6 4.94 2.01 47.55
CA THR A 6 5.39 1.64 46.20
C THR A 6 4.18 1.32 45.31
N THR A 7 3.84 2.30 44.50
CA THR A 7 3.14 2.31 43.22
C THR A 7 3.13 0.97 42.45
N PHE A 8 2.20 0.05 42.73
CA PHE A 8 2.05 -1.21 41.96
C PHE A 8 0.70 -1.38 41.24
N GLY A 9 -0.30 -0.53 41.52
CA GLY A 9 -1.66 -0.67 40.95
C GLY A 9 -1.91 0.08 39.63
N SER A 10 -1.06 1.04 39.25
CA SER A 10 -1.28 1.91 38.08
C SER A 10 -0.86 1.24 36.77
N MET A 11 0.32 0.61 36.74
CA MET A 11 0.94 0.14 35.50
C MET A 11 0.20 -1.03 34.84
N GLY A 12 -0.37 -1.95 35.63
CA GLY A 12 -1.17 -3.07 35.11
C GLY A 12 -2.49 -2.62 34.48
N ARG A 13 -3.12 -1.58 35.01
CA ARG A 13 -4.36 -1.01 34.46
C ARG A 13 -4.09 -0.28 33.14
N PHE A 14 -2.93 0.36 33.01
CA PHE A 14 -2.48 0.96 31.75
C PHE A 14 -2.22 -0.08 30.67
N LEU A 15 -1.60 -1.23 31.00
CA LEU A 15 -1.36 -2.29 30.02
C LEU A 15 -2.66 -2.97 29.55
N VAL A 16 -3.63 -3.18 30.44
CA VAL A 16 -4.96 -3.70 30.08
C VAL A 16 -5.74 -2.69 29.25
N ALA A 17 -5.71 -1.40 29.62
CA ALA A 17 -6.33 -0.34 28.84
C ALA A 17 -5.70 -0.21 27.44
N LEU A 18 -4.38 -0.29 27.34
CA LEU A 18 -3.67 -0.26 26.06
C LEU A 18 -4.02 -1.47 25.20
N ALA A 19 -4.10 -2.68 25.78
CA ALA A 19 -4.52 -3.88 25.07
C ALA A 19 -5.97 -3.81 24.57
N LEU A 20 -6.89 -3.24 25.36
CA LEU A 20 -8.28 -3.03 24.96
C LEU A 20 -8.42 -1.98 23.86
N VAL A 21 -7.70 -0.85 23.96
CA VAL A 21 -7.75 0.23 22.95
C VAL A 21 -7.12 -0.23 21.64
N LEU A 22 -5.96 -0.90 21.69
CA LEU A 22 -5.34 -1.48 20.49
C LEU A 22 -6.22 -2.57 19.89
N GLY A 23 -6.80 -3.45 20.71
CA GLY A 23 -7.73 -4.50 20.25
C GLY A 23 -8.97 -3.91 19.56
N PHE A 24 -9.55 -2.84 20.11
CA PHE A 24 -10.73 -2.21 19.52
C PHE A 24 -10.41 -1.44 18.23
N ALA A 25 -9.24 -0.79 18.16
CA ALA A 25 -8.81 -0.05 16.98
C ALA A 25 -8.51 -0.96 15.78
N VAL A 26 -7.98 -2.16 16.00
CA VAL A 26 -7.70 -3.12 14.90
C VAL A 26 -8.99 -3.78 14.39
N VAL A 27 -10.01 -3.96 15.24
CA VAL A 27 -11.30 -4.57 14.86
C VAL A 27 -12.22 -3.58 14.14
N SER A 28 -12.06 -2.28 14.37
CA SER A 28 -12.98 -1.25 13.85
C SER A 28 -12.56 -0.62 12.51
N ALA A 29 -11.37 -0.92 12.00
CA ALA A 29 -10.99 -0.48 10.67
C ALA A 29 -11.81 -1.29 9.64
N PRO A 30 -12.64 -0.66 8.78
CA PRO A 30 -13.23 -1.38 7.67
C PRO A 30 -12.07 -1.79 6.76
N VAL A 31 -11.65 -3.05 6.87
CA VAL A 31 -10.86 -3.68 5.83
C VAL A 31 -11.64 -3.50 4.54
N ALA A 32 -11.03 -2.88 3.54
CA ALA A 32 -11.62 -2.84 2.21
C ALA A 32 -11.68 -4.31 1.74
N GLN A 33 -12.87 -4.91 1.91
CA GLN A 33 -13.08 -6.31 1.61
C GLN A 33 -13.16 -6.46 0.10
N ALA A 34 -12.39 -7.40 -0.44
CA ALA A 34 -12.60 -7.85 -1.81
C ALA A 34 -14.05 -8.34 -1.91
N ALA A 35 -14.87 -7.61 -2.66
CA ALA A 35 -16.30 -7.87 -2.66
C ALA A 35 -16.63 -9.00 -3.64
N PRO A 36 -17.52 -9.95 -3.29
CA PRO A 36 -18.07 -10.86 -4.27
C PRO A 36 -18.78 -10.04 -5.37
N GLY A 37 -18.64 -10.47 -6.62
CA GLY A 37 -19.17 -9.70 -7.75
C GLY A 37 -18.25 -8.56 -8.21
N THR A 38 -16.93 -8.73 -8.06
CA THR A 38 -15.92 -7.81 -8.62
C THR A 38 -14.99 -8.58 -9.55
N ARG A 39 -14.43 -7.88 -10.55
CA ARG A 39 -13.47 -8.42 -11.50
C ARG A 39 -12.43 -7.38 -11.88
N TRP A 40 -11.27 -7.84 -12.30
CA TRP A 40 -10.26 -6.96 -12.88
C TRP A 40 -10.57 -6.70 -14.36
N GLU A 41 -10.78 -5.43 -14.70
CA GLU A 41 -10.71 -4.97 -16.08
C GLU A 41 -9.25 -4.67 -16.42
N ILE A 42 -8.70 -5.44 -17.37
CA ILE A 42 -7.29 -5.38 -17.74
C ILE A 42 -7.17 -4.60 -19.05
N VAL A 43 -6.54 -3.44 -18.98
CA VAL A 43 -6.25 -2.60 -20.14
C VAL A 43 -4.77 -2.73 -20.50
N PRO A 44 -4.43 -3.28 -21.67
CA PRO A 44 -3.04 -3.47 -22.06
C PRO A 44 -2.34 -2.12 -22.24
N CYS A 45 -1.08 -2.05 -21.82
CA CYS A 45 -0.21 -0.94 -22.14
C CYS A 45 0.24 -1.00 -23.60
N ALA A 46 0.77 0.12 -24.12
CA ALA A 46 1.36 0.14 -25.46
C ALA A 46 2.54 -0.85 -25.56
N ALA A 47 2.76 -1.41 -26.74
CA ALA A 47 3.83 -2.37 -26.98
C ALA A 47 5.20 -1.81 -26.52
N GLY A 48 5.96 -2.62 -25.78
CA GLY A 48 7.24 -2.20 -25.21
C GLY A 48 7.13 -1.41 -23.89
N THR A 49 5.93 -1.19 -23.38
CA THR A 49 5.68 -0.61 -22.05
C THR A 49 4.94 -1.60 -21.17
N LYS A 50 5.07 -1.42 -19.85
CA LYS A 50 4.40 -2.23 -18.85
C LYS A 50 3.86 -1.38 -17.72
N ALA A 51 2.90 -1.93 -17.00
CA ALA A 51 2.30 -1.24 -15.87
C ALA A 51 3.30 -1.25 -14.71
N LEU A 52 3.82 -0.07 -14.36
CA LEU A 52 4.79 0.08 -13.28
C LEU A 52 4.35 1.16 -12.30
N TRP A 53 4.55 0.86 -11.02
CA TRP A 53 4.42 1.85 -9.97
C TRP A 53 5.65 2.77 -9.94
N LEU A 54 5.38 4.06 -10.06
CA LEU A 54 6.34 5.15 -10.02
C LEU A 54 6.24 5.88 -8.67
N PRO A 55 7.37 6.25 -8.05
CA PRO A 55 7.36 7.08 -6.86
C PRO A 55 6.88 8.49 -7.19
N ARG A 56 5.98 9.06 -6.39
CA ARG A 56 5.57 10.46 -6.56
C ARG A 56 6.70 11.42 -6.16
N VAL A 57 6.75 12.55 -6.86
CA VAL A 57 7.81 13.56 -6.74
C VAL A 57 7.41 14.69 -5.77
N SER A 58 6.15 15.15 -5.83
CA SER A 58 5.67 16.27 -5.00
C SER A 58 4.97 15.81 -3.71
N GLU A 59 4.48 14.58 -3.67
CA GLU A 59 3.58 14.08 -2.63
C GLU A 59 4.01 12.70 -2.13
N ALA A 60 3.53 12.30 -0.96
CA ALA A 60 3.68 10.93 -0.49
C ALA A 60 2.84 9.97 -1.33
N GLY A 61 3.38 8.78 -1.60
CA GLY A 61 2.72 7.72 -2.36
C GLY A 61 3.32 7.50 -3.74
N THR A 62 2.52 6.85 -4.58
CA THR A 62 2.96 6.33 -5.88
C THR A 62 1.92 6.64 -6.94
N ASP A 63 2.31 6.44 -8.19
CA ASP A 63 1.41 6.52 -9.34
C ASP A 63 1.61 5.27 -10.20
N LEU A 64 0.51 4.74 -10.75
CA LEU A 64 0.55 3.59 -11.65
C LEU A 64 0.40 4.08 -13.08
N SER A 65 1.41 3.81 -13.90
CA SER A 65 1.41 4.23 -15.30
C SER A 65 2.05 3.19 -16.21
N CYS A 66 1.67 3.22 -17.49
CA CYS A 66 2.31 2.43 -18.54
C CYS A 66 3.62 3.08 -18.91
N THR A 67 4.74 2.43 -18.58
CA THR A 67 6.07 2.98 -18.81
C THR A 67 7.11 1.86 -18.97
N THR A 68 8.37 2.20 -19.11
CA THR A 68 9.47 1.24 -19.25
C THR A 68 10.29 1.11 -17.95
N GLU A 69 11.11 0.06 -17.83
CA GLU A 69 11.96 -0.09 -16.64
C GLU A 69 13.02 0.98 -16.55
N GLU A 70 13.50 1.46 -17.68
CA GLU A 70 14.50 2.52 -17.78
C GLU A 70 13.92 3.82 -17.21
N ALA A 71 12.68 4.16 -17.58
CA ALA A 71 11.98 5.33 -17.04
C ALA A 71 11.72 5.19 -15.53
N ARG A 72 11.31 4.00 -15.07
CA ARG A 72 11.16 3.72 -13.63
C ARG A 72 12.49 3.86 -12.89
N SER A 73 13.58 3.32 -13.45
CA SER A 73 14.92 3.40 -12.88
C SER A 73 15.39 4.85 -12.77
N ALA A 74 15.14 5.66 -13.81
CA ALA A 74 15.42 7.09 -13.78
C ALA A 74 14.62 7.82 -12.68
N ALA A 75 13.32 7.51 -12.51
CA ALA A 75 12.50 8.06 -11.44
C ALA A 75 12.99 7.66 -10.04
N VAL A 76 13.40 6.40 -9.86
CA VAL A 76 14.00 5.90 -8.62
C VAL A 76 15.32 6.60 -8.31
N LYS A 77 16.18 6.77 -9.32
CA LYS A 77 17.44 7.49 -9.20
C LYS A 77 17.20 8.96 -8.81
N ALA A 78 16.28 9.64 -9.50
CA ALA A 78 15.90 11.02 -9.18
C ALA A 78 15.33 11.14 -7.75
N ALA A 79 14.56 10.17 -7.29
CA ALA A 79 14.05 10.13 -5.92
C ALA A 79 15.18 9.98 -4.89
N ARG A 80 16.16 9.11 -5.14
CA ARG A 80 17.33 8.92 -4.27
C ARG A 80 18.23 10.17 -4.25
N ASP A 81 18.52 10.72 -5.42
CA ASP A 81 19.40 11.87 -5.58
C ASP A 81 18.77 13.17 -5.05
N SER A 82 17.46 13.19 -4.79
CA SER A 82 16.74 14.36 -4.27
C SER A 82 17.04 14.72 -2.80
N GLY A 83 17.62 13.80 -2.03
CA GLY A 83 17.82 13.97 -0.58
C GLY A 83 16.53 14.00 0.26
N SER A 84 15.35 13.84 -0.36
CA SER A 84 14.06 13.82 0.34
C SER A 84 13.73 12.42 0.85
N LEU A 85 13.60 12.28 2.17
CA LEU A 85 13.19 11.03 2.79
C LEU A 85 11.84 10.53 2.25
N THR A 86 10.88 11.44 2.07
CA THR A 86 9.56 11.11 1.51
C THR A 86 9.68 10.48 0.13
N ARG A 87 10.51 11.04 -0.75
CA ARG A 87 10.70 10.50 -2.12
C ARG A 87 11.36 9.13 -2.09
N VAL A 88 12.32 8.92 -1.20
CA VAL A 88 12.96 7.60 -1.01
C VAL A 88 11.96 6.57 -0.46
N LEU A 89 11.08 6.97 0.46
CA LEU A 89 10.02 6.10 0.96
C LEU A 89 9.01 5.74 -0.13
N ASN A 90 8.64 6.70 -0.98
CA ASN A 90 7.77 6.45 -2.14
C ASN A 90 8.34 5.39 -3.09
N VAL A 91 9.67 5.32 -3.24
CA VAL A 91 10.32 4.24 -3.99
C VAL A 91 10.04 2.89 -3.36
N GLY A 92 10.22 2.76 -2.04
CA GLY A 92 9.95 1.52 -1.32
C GLY A 92 8.48 1.10 -1.44
N ILE A 93 7.56 2.04 -1.32
CA ILE A 93 6.12 1.81 -1.50
C ILE A 93 5.83 1.34 -2.93
N ALA A 94 6.44 1.94 -3.95
CA ALA A 94 6.26 1.54 -5.35
C ALA A 94 6.75 0.12 -5.61
N TYR A 95 7.89 -0.26 -5.05
CA TYR A 95 8.37 -1.66 -5.14
C TYR A 95 7.45 -2.64 -4.42
N SER A 96 6.96 -2.26 -3.24
CA SER A 96 6.06 -3.10 -2.45
C SER A 96 4.74 -3.34 -3.18
N GLN A 97 4.14 -2.30 -3.76
CA GLN A 97 2.92 -2.44 -4.57
C GLN A 97 3.17 -3.25 -5.84
N GLN A 98 4.28 -3.00 -6.54
CA GLN A 98 4.62 -3.82 -7.71
C GLN A 98 4.73 -5.31 -7.37
N PHE A 99 5.28 -5.63 -6.20
CA PHE A 99 5.40 -7.01 -5.76
C PHE A 99 4.05 -7.61 -5.36
N ALA A 100 3.22 -6.86 -4.63
CA ALA A 100 1.86 -7.28 -4.27
C ALA A 100 1.00 -7.56 -5.50
N ASP A 101 1.15 -6.76 -6.56
CA ASP A 101 0.34 -6.88 -7.77
C ASP A 101 0.71 -8.09 -8.64
N LYS A 102 1.87 -8.73 -8.40
CA LYS A 102 2.26 -9.95 -9.13
C LYS A 102 1.27 -11.11 -8.94
N SER A 103 0.49 -11.11 -7.86
CA SER A 103 -0.54 -12.13 -7.62
C SER A 103 -1.91 -11.79 -8.20
N ILE A 104 -2.06 -10.64 -8.87
CA ILE A 104 -3.34 -10.27 -9.48
C ILE A 104 -3.61 -11.16 -10.69
N THR A 105 -4.72 -11.89 -10.64
CA THR A 105 -5.28 -12.61 -11.79
C THR A 105 -6.64 -12.00 -12.17
N PRO A 106 -7.09 -12.13 -13.43
CA PRO A 106 -8.38 -11.58 -13.89
C PRO A 106 -9.58 -12.01 -13.04
N GLU A 107 -9.49 -13.21 -12.46
CA GLU A 107 -10.54 -13.90 -11.70
C GLU A 107 -10.43 -13.66 -10.19
N SER A 108 -9.36 -12.98 -9.73
CA SER A 108 -9.20 -12.64 -8.33
C SER A 108 -10.22 -11.58 -7.90
N THR A 109 -10.87 -11.81 -6.76
CA THR A 109 -11.76 -10.79 -6.18
C THR A 109 -10.94 -9.58 -5.76
N CYS A 110 -11.51 -8.39 -5.92
CA CYS A 110 -10.78 -7.15 -5.72
C CYS A 110 -11.64 -6.09 -5.03
N VAL A 111 -11.00 -5.02 -4.58
CA VAL A 111 -11.68 -3.86 -3.98
C VAL A 111 -12.07 -2.92 -5.12
N LEU A 112 -13.35 -2.57 -5.21
CA LEU A 112 -13.86 -1.67 -6.26
C LEU A 112 -13.02 -0.39 -6.37
N GLY A 113 -12.62 -0.06 -7.60
CA GLY A 113 -11.78 1.10 -7.90
C GLY A 113 -10.29 0.92 -7.63
N ALA A 114 -9.85 -0.21 -7.07
CA ALA A 114 -8.44 -0.52 -6.93
C ALA A 114 -7.78 -0.61 -8.32
N ARG A 115 -6.53 -0.14 -8.40
CA ARG A 115 -5.71 -0.23 -9.61
C ARG A 115 -4.47 -1.05 -9.30
N GLY A 116 -4.04 -1.86 -10.25
CA GLY A 116 -2.90 -2.76 -10.07
C GLY A 116 -2.11 -2.97 -11.36
N ALA A 117 -0.82 -3.25 -11.19
CA ALA A 117 0.10 -3.56 -12.26
C ALA A 117 0.02 -5.05 -12.64
N VAL A 118 -0.74 -5.38 -13.69
CA VAL A 118 -0.93 -6.75 -14.19
C VAL A 118 0.04 -7.01 -15.35
N GLY A 119 1.33 -7.18 -15.02
CA GLY A 119 2.38 -7.41 -16.03
C GLY A 119 2.49 -6.23 -17.01
N GLU A 120 2.11 -6.46 -18.27
CA GLU A 120 2.11 -5.45 -19.34
C GLU A 120 0.80 -4.64 -19.43
N ALA A 121 -0.08 -4.77 -18.44
CA ALA A 121 -1.40 -4.14 -18.46
C ALA A 121 -1.75 -3.49 -17.12
N ILE A 122 -2.60 -2.47 -17.16
CA ILE A 122 -3.18 -1.86 -15.96
C ILE A 122 -4.50 -2.56 -15.66
N GLY A 123 -4.60 -3.18 -14.50
CA GLY A 123 -5.84 -3.69 -13.95
C GLY A 123 -6.59 -2.59 -13.21
N THR A 124 -7.90 -2.48 -13.45
CA THR A 124 -8.82 -1.69 -12.61
C THR A 124 -9.93 -2.60 -12.12
N CYS A 125 -10.16 -2.61 -10.81
CA CYS A 125 -11.23 -3.41 -10.24
C CYS A 125 -12.59 -2.76 -10.48
N VAL A 126 -13.50 -3.48 -11.13
CA VAL A 126 -14.84 -3.03 -11.47
C VAL A 126 -15.89 -4.01 -10.94
N ALA A 127 -17.14 -3.55 -10.82
CA ALA A 127 -18.24 -4.44 -10.50
C ALA A 127 -18.46 -5.42 -11.66
N SER A 128 -18.59 -6.71 -11.36
CA SER A 128 -19.05 -7.68 -12.34
C SER A 128 -20.58 -7.58 -12.42
N SER A 129 -21.07 -7.03 -13.52
CA SER A 129 -22.48 -6.99 -13.89
C SER A 129 -23.08 -8.37 -14.08
#